data_AF-A0A6I3M6D6-F1
#
_entry.id   AF-A0A6I3M6D6-F1
#
_cell.length_a   1.000
_cell.length_b   1.000
_cell.length_c   1.000
_cell.angle_alpha   90.00
_cell.angle_beta   90.00
_cell.angle_gamma   90.00
#
_symmetry.space_group_name_H-M   'P 1'
#
loop_
_entity.id
_entity.type
_entity.pdbx_description
1 polymer ?
#
loop_
_entity_poly.entity_id
_entity_poly.type
_entity_poly.pdbx_seq_one_letter_code
_entity_poly.pdbx_strand_id
1 'polypeptide(L)'
;MDPNAARTILSIPADQPLSLEAVDAAYQRELWLRHPSRYPDADGRRAAEAWRDALGRARAVLVAELAASAGSTTADAGTPNPTRRGLSGGAIAGIVAGGVVLVALLVAGGIGLFGLVRDVASTAIAESSEPSGPDTDGADVDVERYESYETGYEFPAALEAYWDGRYDADCSIGFVEGCWQMALFTESDCGELEVTIVFNDDADSWVAEETETRLVSGVRADQAVPVVFGNDDREFGWIDQVRCTDGADT
;
A
#
# COMPACT_ATOMS: atom_id res chain seq x y z
N MET A 1 9.19 11.53 19.00
CA MET A 1 9.00 12.10 17.65
C MET A 1 8.00 13.23 17.81
N ASP A 2 8.30 14.42 17.30
CA ASP A 2 7.35 15.54 17.34
C ASP A 2 6.34 15.45 16.17
N PRO A 3 5.18 16.14 16.24
CA PRO A 3 4.15 16.08 15.22
C PRO A 3 4.62 16.51 13.82
N ASN A 4 5.54 17.48 13.70
CA ASN A 4 6.02 17.91 12.37
C ASN A 4 6.88 16.82 11.72
N ALA A 5 7.76 16.17 12.50
CA ALA A 5 8.50 15.01 12.02
C ALA A 5 7.57 13.85 11.61
N ALA A 6 6.50 13.60 12.37
CA ALA A 6 5.51 12.57 12.03
C ALA A 6 4.77 12.89 10.72
N ARG A 7 4.40 14.16 10.48
CA ARG A 7 3.80 14.60 9.22
C ARG A 7 4.74 14.41 8.04
N THR A 8 6.02 14.77 8.20
CA THR A 8 7.04 14.54 7.16
C THR A 8 7.19 13.06 6.83
N ILE A 9 7.18 12.17 7.83
CA ILE A 9 7.28 10.72 7.62
C ILE A 9 6.08 10.17 6.86
N LEU A 10 4.87 10.68 7.12
CA LEU A 10 3.65 10.29 6.42
C LEU A 10 3.39 11.10 5.14
N SER A 11 4.35 11.93 4.72
CA SER A 11 4.20 12.84 3.57
C SER A 11 2.93 13.70 3.63
N ILE A 12 2.50 14.11 4.83
CA ILE A 12 1.34 14.99 5.04
C ILE A 12 1.85 16.45 5.00
N PRO A 13 1.40 17.29 4.06
CA PRO A 13 1.73 18.71 4.02
C PRO A 13 1.46 19.40 5.36
N ALA A 14 2.34 20.33 5.75
CA ALA A 14 2.26 21.01 7.05
C ALA A 14 1.00 21.88 7.19
N ASP A 15 0.47 22.39 6.09
CA ASP A 15 -0.71 23.23 5.98
C ASP A 15 -2.02 22.44 5.83
N GLN A 16 -1.96 21.14 5.53
CA GLN A 16 -3.16 20.30 5.44
C GLN A 16 -3.85 20.22 6.82
N PRO A 17 -5.18 20.38 6.92
CA PRO A 17 -5.88 20.09 8.17
C PRO A 17 -5.67 18.62 8.58
N LEU A 18 -5.33 18.39 9.85
CA LEU A 18 -5.18 17.05 10.40
C LEU A 18 -6.56 16.46 10.69
N SER A 19 -6.85 15.27 10.17
CA SER A 19 -8.01 14.43 10.50
C SER A 19 -7.58 12.98 10.65
N LEU A 20 -8.35 12.15 11.36
CA LEU A 20 -8.04 10.73 11.50
C LEU A 20 -7.98 10.04 10.13
N GLU A 21 -8.96 10.32 9.28
CA GLU A 21 -9.02 9.81 7.90
C GLU A 21 -7.79 10.20 7.08
N ALA A 22 -7.33 11.45 7.14
CA ALA A 22 -6.14 11.89 6.42
C ALA A 22 -4.86 11.21 6.93
N VAL A 23 -4.76 10.96 8.24
CA VAL A 23 -3.63 10.23 8.84
C VAL A 23 -3.63 8.77 8.38
N ASP A 24 -4.79 8.11 8.39
CA ASP A 24 -4.92 6.71 8.01
C ASP A 24 -4.65 6.51 6.51
N ALA A 25 -5.22 7.36 5.65
CA ALA A 25 -4.95 7.33 4.22
C ALA A 25 -3.47 7.56 3.90
N ALA A 26 -2.81 8.49 4.61
CA ALA A 26 -1.38 8.73 4.44
C ALA A 26 -0.51 7.57 4.91
N TYR A 27 -0.87 6.95 6.03
CA TYR A 27 -0.20 5.76 6.54
C TYR A 27 -0.29 4.59 5.56
N GLN A 28 -1.48 4.28 5.05
CA GLN A 28 -1.67 3.19 4.09
C GLN A 28 -0.88 3.42 2.79
N ARG A 29 -0.94 4.65 2.25
CA ARG A 29 -0.17 5.02 1.05
C ARG A 29 1.34 4.80 1.24
N GLU A 30 1.92 5.28 2.34
CA GLU A 30 3.36 5.12 2.60
C GLU A 30 3.76 3.67 2.91
N LEU A 31 2.89 2.91 3.58
CA LEU A 31 3.11 1.48 3.84
C LEU A 31 3.25 0.71 2.52
N TRP A 32 2.37 0.99 1.56
CA TRP A 32 2.39 0.39 0.23
C TRP A 32 3.60 0.81 -0.61
N LEU A 33 3.85 2.12 -0.71
CA LEU A 33 4.96 2.68 -1.50
C LEU A 33 6.33 2.11 -1.09
N ARG A 34 6.45 1.69 0.16
CA ARG A 34 7.68 1.19 0.75
C ARG A 34 7.53 -0.24 1.25
N HIS A 35 6.61 -1.01 0.67
CA HIS A 35 6.44 -2.42 1.03
C HIS A 35 7.73 -3.21 0.69
N PRO A 36 8.19 -4.14 1.55
CA PRO A 36 9.41 -4.91 1.29
C PRO A 36 9.45 -5.61 -0.07
N SER A 37 8.33 -6.13 -0.57
CA SER A 37 8.28 -6.79 -1.90
C SER A 37 8.72 -5.89 -3.06
N ARG A 38 8.71 -4.56 -2.90
CA ARG A 38 9.17 -3.61 -3.94
C ARG A 38 10.70 -3.48 -4.02
N TYR A 39 11.43 -4.14 -3.12
CA TYR A 39 12.89 -4.08 -3.06
C TYR A 39 13.50 -5.43 -3.48
N PRO A 40 14.25 -5.48 -4.59
CA PRO A 40 14.78 -6.74 -5.13
C PRO A 40 15.88 -7.34 -4.23
N ASP A 41 16.64 -6.51 -3.53
CA ASP A 41 17.73 -6.93 -2.66
C ASP A 41 17.32 -7.01 -1.17
N ALA A 42 18.02 -7.85 -0.41
CA ALA A 42 17.73 -8.10 1.00
C ALA A 42 17.99 -6.88 1.90
N ASP A 43 18.87 -5.97 1.52
CA ASP A 43 19.16 -4.77 2.31
C ASP A 43 18.02 -3.76 2.17
N GLY A 44 17.49 -3.59 0.96
CA GLY A 44 16.30 -2.81 0.68
C GLY A 44 15.08 -3.33 1.44
N ARG A 45 14.86 -4.64 1.45
CA ARG A 45 13.76 -5.27 2.24
C ARG A 45 13.88 -4.99 3.73
N ARG A 46 15.07 -5.17 4.31
CA ARG A 46 15.31 -4.85 5.74
C ARG A 46 15.11 -3.37 6.06
N ALA A 47 15.52 -2.48 5.15
CA ALA A 47 15.31 -1.04 5.30
C ALA A 47 13.82 -0.68 5.24
N ALA A 48 13.06 -1.33 4.35
CA ALA A 48 11.61 -1.18 4.24
C ALA A 48 10.88 -1.64 5.52
N GLU A 49 11.26 -2.79 6.07
CA GLU A 49 10.74 -3.29 7.35
C GLU A 49 11.00 -2.30 8.49
N ALA A 50 12.23 -1.79 8.62
CA ALA A 50 12.56 -0.77 9.62
C ALA A 50 11.76 0.54 9.41
N TRP A 51 11.41 0.85 8.16
CA TRP A 51 10.59 2.01 7.84
C TRP A 51 9.11 1.82 8.25
N ARG A 52 8.56 0.60 8.16
CA ARG A 52 7.19 0.29 8.65
C ARG A 52 7.00 0.69 10.11
N ASP A 53 8.00 0.41 10.96
CA ASP A 53 7.99 0.82 12.37
C ASP A 53 7.97 2.34 12.54
N ALA A 54 8.69 3.08 11.68
CA ALA A 54 8.69 4.53 11.70
C ALA A 54 7.33 5.11 11.29
N LEU A 55 6.69 4.52 10.28
CA LEU A 55 5.32 4.87 9.86
C LEU A 55 4.31 4.65 10.99
N GLY A 56 4.38 3.50 11.68
CA GLY A 56 3.49 3.18 12.81
C GLY A 56 3.63 4.17 13.96
N ARG A 57 4.87 4.54 14.32
CA ARG A 57 5.12 5.58 15.33
C ARG A 57 4.63 6.96 14.90
N ALA A 58 4.82 7.34 13.63
CA ALA A 58 4.33 8.60 13.11
C ALA A 58 2.80 8.69 13.18
N ARG A 59 2.09 7.63 12.76
CA ARG A 59 0.63 7.51 12.89
C ARG A 59 0.19 7.69 14.35
N ALA A 60 0.80 6.96 15.27
CA ALA A 60 0.45 7.03 16.69
C ALA A 60 0.60 8.45 17.28
N VAL A 61 1.66 9.18 16.90
CA VAL A 61 1.88 10.56 17.33
C VAL A 61 0.77 11.49 16.82
N LEU A 62 0.38 11.38 15.54
CA LEU A 62 -0.66 12.25 14.98
C LEU A 62 -2.05 11.94 15.51
N VAL A 63 -2.37 10.67 15.77
CA VAL A 63 -3.62 10.28 16.42
C VAL A 63 -3.69 10.82 17.86
N ALA A 64 -2.59 10.77 18.61
CA ALA A 64 -2.53 11.34 19.96
C ALA A 64 -2.71 12.87 19.95
N GLU A 65 -2.13 13.56 18.96
CA GLU A 65 -2.29 15.01 18.78
C GLU A 65 -3.75 15.39 18.49
N LEU A 66 -4.44 14.62 17.65
CA LEU A 66 -5.87 14.78 17.37
C LEU A 66 -6.71 14.63 18.66
N ALA A 67 -6.41 13.62 19.48
CA ALA A 67 -7.10 13.39 20.75
C ALA A 67 -6.85 14.52 21.77
N ALA A 68 -5.61 15.02 21.87
CA ALA A 68 -5.27 16.14 22.75
C ALA A 68 -5.97 17.45 22.33
N SER A 69 -6.11 17.68 21.03
CA SER A 69 -6.82 18.84 20.47
C SER A 69 -8.33 18.78 20.78
N ALA A 70 -8.94 17.59 20.74
CA ALA A 70 -10.35 17.38 21.09
C ALA A 70 -10.64 17.58 22.59
N GLY A 71 -9.70 17.22 23.47
CA GLY A 71 -9.84 17.42 24.92
C GLY A 71 -9.72 18.89 25.37
N SER A 72 -9.13 19.75 24.53
CA SER A 72 -8.90 21.17 24.84
C SER A 72 -10.15 22.04 24.61
N THR A 73 -11.22 21.50 24.02
CA THR A 73 -12.43 22.27 23.66
C THR A 73 -13.43 22.43 24.82
N THR A 74 -13.19 21.81 25.98
CA THR A 74 -14.12 21.81 27.14
C THR A 74 -13.68 22.63 28.35
N ALA A 75 -12.58 23.39 28.29
CA ALA A 75 -12.08 24.13 29.44
C ALA A 75 -11.66 25.57 29.10
N ASP A 76 -12.59 26.44 28.70
CA ASP A 76 -12.40 27.88 28.95
C ASP A 76 -13.75 28.63 29.03
N ALA A 77 -14.30 28.67 30.24
CA ALA A 77 -15.21 29.72 30.65
C ALA A 77 -14.47 30.65 31.62
N GLY A 78 -13.65 31.53 31.05
CA GLY A 78 -13.42 32.89 31.56
C GLY A 78 -12.19 33.08 32.44
N THR A 79 -11.14 33.66 31.87
CA THR A 79 -10.26 34.62 32.57
C THR A 79 -9.70 35.64 31.56
N PRO A 80 -9.62 36.96 31.88
CA PRO A 80 -9.16 37.97 30.94
C PRO A 80 -7.65 37.92 30.67
N ASN A 81 -7.31 38.17 29.41
CA ASN A 81 -6.00 38.13 28.77
C ASN A 81 -5.04 39.24 29.27
N PRO A 82 -3.78 38.94 29.66
CA PRO A 82 -2.74 39.96 29.79
C PRO A 82 -2.12 40.30 28.43
N THR A 83 -2.04 41.60 28.15
CA THR A 83 -1.49 42.18 26.92
C THR A 83 -0.04 41.77 26.66
N ARG A 84 0.22 41.10 25.52
CA ARG A 84 1.59 40.77 25.08
C ARG A 84 2.20 41.90 24.26
N ARG A 85 3.38 42.38 24.70
CA ARG A 85 4.29 43.28 23.98
C ARG A 85 4.88 42.56 22.76
N GLY A 86 4.83 43.23 21.60
CA GLY A 86 5.34 42.72 20.33
C GLY A 86 6.87 42.63 20.25
N LEU A 87 7.34 41.59 19.56
CA LEU A 87 8.72 41.42 19.10
C LEU A 87 8.86 42.00 17.68
N SER A 88 9.95 42.74 17.46
CA SER A 88 10.19 43.54 16.26
C SER A 88 10.57 42.68 15.04
N GLY A 89 10.07 43.07 13.87
CA GLY A 89 10.19 42.37 12.58
C GLY A 89 11.59 42.30 11.95
N GLY A 90 12.66 42.50 12.72
CA GLY A 90 14.04 42.47 12.20
C GLY A 90 14.69 41.08 12.17
N ALA A 91 14.17 40.10 12.92
CA ALA A 91 14.79 38.77 13.03
C ALA A 91 14.30 37.73 11.99
N ILE A 92 13.16 37.99 11.34
CA ILE A 92 12.52 37.04 10.39
C ILE A 92 13.25 37.03 9.04
N ALA A 93 13.89 38.14 8.64
CA ALA A 93 14.57 38.24 7.36
C ALA A 93 15.86 37.38 7.26
N GLY A 94 16.48 37.03 8.38
CA GLY A 94 17.74 36.27 8.39
C GLY A 94 17.58 34.77 8.09
N ILE A 95 16.45 34.17 8.51
CA ILE A 95 16.21 32.71 8.38
C ILE A 95 15.75 32.34 6.97
N VAL A 96 14.96 33.22 6.34
CA VAL A 96 14.39 32.95 5.00
C VAL A 96 15.47 32.97 3.91
N ALA A 97 16.48 33.83 4.02
CA ALA A 97 17.57 33.90 3.04
C ALA A 97 18.52 32.68 3.12
N GLY A 98 18.73 32.10 4.31
CA GLY A 98 19.58 30.91 4.49
C GLY A 98 18.93 29.61 4.00
N GLY A 99 17.61 29.47 4.17
CA GLY A 99 16.88 28.27 3.76
C GLY A 99 16.78 28.09 2.25
N VAL A 100 16.59 29.18 1.49
CA VAL A 100 16.44 29.12 0.03
C VAL A 100 17.72 28.67 -0.67
N VAL A 101 18.90 29.04 -0.15
CA VAL A 101 20.20 28.62 -0.72
C VAL A 101 20.46 27.12 -0.51
N LEU A 102 20.06 26.57 0.65
CA LEU A 102 20.23 25.14 0.94
C LEU A 102 19.30 24.28 0.07
N VAL A 103 18.04 24.71 -0.11
CA VAL A 103 17.07 24.01 -0.98
C VAL A 103 17.52 24.07 -2.45
N ALA A 104 18.04 25.20 -2.93
CA ALA A 104 18.56 25.30 -4.29
C ALA A 104 19.75 24.36 -4.56
N LEU A 105 20.64 24.19 -3.58
CA LEU A 105 21.77 23.25 -3.69
C LEU A 105 21.33 21.78 -3.67
N LEU A 106 20.30 21.43 -2.87
CA LEU A 106 19.76 20.07 -2.84
C LEU A 106 19.00 19.70 -4.13
N VAL A 107 18.26 20.65 -4.72
CA VAL A 107 17.56 20.45 -5.99
C VAL A 107 18.55 20.35 -7.16
N ALA A 108 19.59 21.20 -7.19
CA ALA A 108 20.62 21.13 -8.23
C ALA A 108 21.51 19.87 -8.11
N GLY A 109 21.75 19.38 -6.90
CA GLY A 109 22.47 18.12 -6.66
C GLY A 109 21.64 16.86 -7.02
N GLY A 110 20.32 16.89 -6.81
CA GLY A 110 19.43 15.76 -7.11
C GLY A 110 19.20 15.55 -8.61
N ILE A 111 19.18 16.62 -9.41
CA ILE A 111 18.91 16.51 -10.86
C ILE A 111 20.13 15.98 -11.65
N GLY A 112 21.34 16.00 -11.08
CA GLY A 112 22.55 15.48 -11.72
C GLY A 112 22.67 13.94 -11.77
N LEU A 113 21.85 13.19 -11.04
CA LEU A 113 21.95 11.74 -10.91
C LEU A 113 20.79 10.96 -11.55
N PHE A 114 19.71 11.63 -11.96
CA PHE A 114 18.54 11.00 -12.60
C PHE A 114 18.61 10.93 -14.14
N GLY A 115 19.67 11.46 -14.76
CA GLY A 115 19.80 11.54 -16.21
C GLY A 115 20.35 10.30 -16.93
N LEU A 116 20.71 9.23 -16.22
CA LEU A 116 21.40 8.07 -16.81
C LEU A 116 20.65 6.73 -16.74
N VAL A 117 19.40 6.70 -16.28
CA VAL A 117 18.67 5.41 -16.06
C VAL A 117 17.33 5.32 -16.82
N ARG A 118 17.08 6.20 -17.80
CA ARG A 118 15.82 6.19 -18.56
C ARG A 118 15.80 5.30 -19.82
N ASP A 119 16.92 4.69 -20.19
CA ASP A 119 17.01 3.84 -21.40
C ASP A 119 17.02 2.32 -21.13
N VAL A 120 16.82 1.86 -19.89
CA VAL A 120 16.86 0.41 -19.56
C VAL A 120 15.50 -0.15 -19.11
N ALA A 121 14.53 0.71 -18.79
CA ALA A 121 13.22 0.25 -18.29
C ALA A 121 12.23 -0.16 -19.40
N SER A 122 12.49 0.15 -20.67
CA SER A 122 11.60 -0.20 -21.79
C SER A 122 11.94 -1.53 -22.47
N THR A 123 13.02 -2.21 -22.11
CA THR A 123 13.38 -3.53 -22.63
C THR A 123 13.04 -4.69 -21.69
N ALA A 124 12.80 -4.45 -20.39
CA ALA A 124 12.63 -5.52 -19.42
C ALA A 124 11.23 -6.18 -19.38
N ILE A 125 10.20 -5.55 -19.97
CA ILE A 125 8.82 -6.11 -19.97
C ILE A 125 8.50 -6.83 -21.31
N ALA A 126 9.39 -6.74 -22.30
CA ALA A 126 9.21 -7.39 -23.60
C ALA A 126 10.01 -8.70 -23.78
N GLU A 127 10.79 -9.14 -22.78
CA GLU A 127 11.67 -10.32 -22.86
C GLU A 127 11.32 -11.46 -21.87
N SER A 128 10.13 -11.47 -21.27
CA SER A 128 9.68 -12.60 -20.40
C SER A 128 9.17 -13.83 -21.18
N SER A 129 9.26 -13.82 -22.51
CA SER A 129 8.73 -14.87 -23.39
C SER A 129 9.78 -15.50 -24.31
N GLU A 130 11.00 -15.75 -23.82
CA GLU A 130 11.96 -16.63 -24.51
C GLU A 130 12.32 -17.87 -23.66
N PRO A 131 12.08 -19.10 -24.17
CA PRO A 131 12.36 -20.34 -23.46
C PRO A 131 13.87 -20.59 -23.43
N SER A 132 14.49 -20.26 -22.30
CA SER A 132 15.94 -20.39 -22.12
C SER A 132 16.31 -21.75 -21.52
N GLY A 133 16.62 -22.71 -22.39
CA GLY A 133 17.66 -23.73 -22.19
C GLY A 133 17.41 -24.88 -21.19
N PRO A 134 18.12 -26.02 -21.35
CA PRO A 134 17.96 -27.19 -20.50
C PRO A 134 18.90 -27.16 -19.29
N ASP A 135 18.41 -27.73 -18.19
CA ASP A 135 19.13 -28.23 -17.01
C ASP A 135 19.56 -27.21 -15.93
N THR A 136 18.59 -26.85 -15.08
CA THR A 136 18.78 -26.83 -13.62
C THR A 136 17.67 -27.62 -12.93
N ASP A 137 18.03 -28.79 -12.37
CA ASP A 137 17.19 -29.60 -11.49
C ASP A 137 16.80 -28.78 -10.25
N GLY A 138 15.58 -28.26 -10.27
CA GLY A 138 14.97 -27.50 -9.19
C GLY A 138 13.84 -26.67 -9.79
N ALA A 139 12.73 -27.33 -10.13
CA ALA A 139 11.55 -26.74 -10.75
C ALA A 139 11.25 -25.36 -10.13
N ASP A 140 11.53 -24.31 -10.89
CA ASP A 140 11.08 -22.96 -10.57
C ASP A 140 9.57 -23.06 -10.42
N VAL A 141 9.12 -22.82 -9.20
CA VAL A 141 7.75 -23.08 -8.79
C VAL A 141 6.91 -22.05 -9.54
N ASP A 142 6.02 -22.47 -10.43
CA ASP A 142 5.02 -21.65 -11.14
C ASP A 142 3.95 -21.06 -10.19
N VAL A 143 4.35 -20.80 -8.93
CA VAL A 143 3.53 -20.36 -7.82
C VAL A 143 4.23 -19.21 -7.11
N GLU A 144 3.57 -18.07 -7.09
CA GLU A 144 3.97 -16.94 -6.27
C GLU A 144 3.10 -16.89 -5.02
N ARG A 145 3.73 -16.82 -3.83
CA ARG A 145 3.02 -16.81 -2.55
C ARG A 145 3.28 -15.51 -1.80
N TYR A 146 2.20 -14.92 -1.30
CA TYR A 146 2.17 -13.77 -0.40
C TYR A 146 1.58 -14.21 0.94
N GLU A 147 2.29 -13.95 2.03
CA GLU A 147 1.79 -14.30 3.36
C GLU A 147 0.69 -13.33 3.82
N SER A 148 -0.12 -13.75 4.78
CA SER A 148 -1.28 -12.99 5.28
C SER A 148 -0.96 -11.57 5.75
N TYR A 149 0.23 -11.35 6.31
CA TYR A 149 0.69 -10.04 6.78
C TYR A 149 1.20 -9.12 5.65
N GLU A 150 1.32 -9.64 4.41
CA GLU A 150 1.76 -8.93 3.21
C GLU A 150 0.59 -8.48 2.34
N THR A 151 -0.53 -9.24 2.35
CA THR A 151 -1.70 -8.98 1.50
C THR A 151 -2.48 -7.75 1.92
N GLY A 152 -2.52 -7.44 3.22
CA GLY A 152 -3.24 -6.29 3.75
C GLY A 152 -4.76 -6.41 3.69
N TYR A 153 -5.30 -7.62 3.50
CA TYR A 153 -6.73 -7.88 3.51
C TYR A 153 -7.35 -7.65 4.89
N GLU A 154 -8.63 -7.25 4.91
CA GLU A 154 -9.40 -7.09 6.17
C GLU A 154 -9.49 -8.39 6.97
N PHE A 155 -9.72 -9.53 6.30
CA PHE A 155 -9.67 -10.86 6.89
C PHE A 155 -8.32 -11.52 6.58
N PRO A 156 -7.53 -11.93 7.60
CA PRO A 156 -6.19 -12.48 7.40
C PRO A 156 -6.19 -13.71 6.50
N ALA A 157 -5.60 -13.56 5.32
CA ALA A 157 -5.45 -14.62 4.34
C ALA A 157 -4.16 -14.43 3.53
N ALA A 158 -3.40 -15.52 3.39
CA ALA A 158 -2.32 -15.60 2.41
C ALA A 158 -2.90 -15.79 1.00
N LEU A 159 -2.14 -15.38 -0.01
CA LEU A 159 -2.50 -15.49 -1.42
C LEU A 159 -1.45 -16.32 -2.14
N GLU A 160 -1.88 -17.28 -2.95
CA GLU A 160 -1.03 -17.92 -3.96
C GLU A 160 -1.58 -17.61 -5.36
N ALA A 161 -0.71 -17.17 -6.26
CA ALA A 161 -0.99 -17.00 -7.68
C ALA A 161 -0.29 -18.13 -8.47
N TYR A 162 -0.99 -18.69 -9.45
CA TYR A 162 -0.57 -19.89 -10.18
C TYR A 162 -0.51 -19.62 -11.68
N TRP A 163 0.53 -20.15 -12.34
CA TRP A 163 0.70 -20.12 -13.79
C TRP A 163 0.83 -21.52 -14.43
N ASP A 164 0.66 -22.58 -13.63
CA ASP A 164 0.79 -23.98 -14.07
C ASP A 164 -0.51 -24.61 -14.59
N GLY A 165 -1.59 -23.83 -14.69
CA GLY A 165 -2.88 -24.29 -15.20
C GLY A 165 -3.64 -25.24 -14.27
N ARG A 166 -3.25 -25.34 -12.99
CA ARG A 166 -3.90 -26.27 -12.05
C ARG A 166 -5.40 -26.03 -11.87
N TYR A 167 -5.89 -24.83 -12.15
CA TYR A 167 -7.30 -24.47 -12.12
C TYR A 167 -7.88 -24.14 -13.50
N ASP A 168 -7.28 -24.64 -14.59
CA ASP A 168 -7.81 -24.45 -15.95
C ASP A 168 -9.26 -24.96 -16.10
N ALA A 169 -9.62 -26.01 -15.36
CA ALA A 169 -10.98 -26.55 -15.36
C ALA A 169 -12.01 -25.61 -14.72
N ASP A 170 -11.56 -24.71 -13.84
CA ASP A 170 -12.39 -23.71 -13.16
C ASP A 170 -12.42 -22.38 -13.93
N CYS A 171 -11.54 -22.21 -14.93
CA CYS A 171 -11.60 -21.07 -15.83
C CYS A 171 -12.82 -21.21 -16.76
N SER A 172 -13.72 -20.22 -16.70
CA SER A 172 -14.91 -20.22 -17.56
C SER A 172 -14.50 -20.18 -19.03
N ILE A 173 -15.13 -21.03 -19.84
CA ILE A 173 -14.95 -21.06 -21.31
C ILE A 173 -15.28 -19.74 -22.02
N GLY A 174 -15.86 -18.77 -21.28
CA GLY A 174 -16.19 -17.45 -21.79
C GLY A 174 -15.01 -16.47 -21.86
N PHE A 175 -13.88 -16.77 -21.23
CA PHE A 175 -12.69 -15.91 -21.25
C PHE A 175 -11.68 -16.42 -22.27
N VAL A 176 -11.60 -15.72 -23.40
CA VAL A 176 -10.72 -16.05 -24.53
C VAL A 176 -9.25 -15.77 -24.19
N GLU A 177 -8.99 -14.79 -23.33
CA GLU A 177 -7.64 -14.40 -22.93
C GLU A 177 -7.11 -15.22 -21.72
N GLY A 178 -7.96 -16.09 -21.17
CA GLY A 178 -7.67 -16.95 -20.03
C GLY A 178 -8.18 -16.38 -18.72
N CYS A 179 -7.71 -16.97 -17.62
CA CYS A 179 -8.09 -16.56 -16.27
C CYS A 179 -6.87 -16.36 -15.40
N TRP A 180 -6.95 -15.41 -14.47
CA TRP A 180 -6.11 -15.37 -13.29
C TRP A 180 -6.48 -16.54 -12.39
N GLN A 181 -5.48 -17.32 -11.99
CA GLN A 181 -5.63 -18.49 -11.14
C GLN A 181 -4.99 -18.19 -9.79
N MET A 182 -5.81 -17.99 -8.77
CA MET A 182 -5.34 -17.69 -7.42
C MET A 182 -5.99 -18.62 -6.39
N ALA A 183 -5.41 -18.71 -5.19
CA ALA A 183 -6.07 -19.30 -4.03
C ALA A 183 -5.76 -18.52 -2.76
N LEU A 184 -6.77 -18.41 -1.92
CA LEU A 184 -6.66 -17.81 -0.60
C LEU A 184 -6.47 -18.91 0.46
N PHE A 185 -5.66 -18.64 1.47
CA PHE A 185 -5.47 -19.50 2.64
C PHE A 185 -5.74 -18.67 3.90
N THR A 186 -6.92 -18.82 4.48
CA THR A 186 -7.34 -18.02 5.64
C THR A 186 -6.71 -18.54 6.94
N GLU A 187 -6.41 -17.65 7.88
CA GLU A 187 -5.88 -18.05 9.20
C GLU A 187 -6.97 -18.60 10.15
N SER A 188 -8.24 -18.51 9.76
CA SER A 188 -9.39 -18.92 10.57
C SER A 188 -10.54 -19.40 9.69
N ASP A 189 -11.40 -20.25 10.26
CA ASP A 189 -12.64 -20.70 9.61
C ASP A 189 -13.56 -19.50 9.36
N CYS A 190 -14.25 -19.53 8.23
CA CYS A 190 -15.24 -18.54 7.84
C CYS A 190 -16.40 -19.22 7.08
N GLY A 191 -17.61 -19.10 7.58
CA GLY A 191 -18.84 -19.62 7.02
C GLY A 191 -19.15 -19.01 5.65
N GLU A 192 -18.94 -17.72 5.47
CA GLU A 192 -19.01 -17.03 4.17
C GLU A 192 -17.91 -15.96 4.03
N LEU A 193 -17.06 -16.14 3.01
CA LEU A 193 -15.95 -15.26 2.66
C LEU A 193 -16.36 -14.40 1.47
N GLU A 194 -16.36 -13.08 1.65
CA GLU A 194 -16.51 -12.09 0.59
C GLU A 194 -15.14 -11.75 0.00
N VAL A 195 -15.00 -11.95 -1.31
CA VAL A 195 -13.79 -11.68 -2.09
C VAL A 195 -14.11 -10.60 -3.11
N THR A 196 -13.46 -9.45 -3.00
CA THR A 196 -13.58 -8.34 -3.95
C THR A 196 -12.44 -8.42 -4.96
N ILE A 197 -12.83 -8.58 -6.22
CA ILE A 197 -11.95 -8.63 -7.38
C ILE A 197 -12.12 -7.30 -8.12
N VAL A 198 -11.02 -6.73 -8.57
CA VAL A 198 -11.05 -5.48 -9.34
C VAL A 198 -10.31 -5.66 -10.65
N PHE A 199 -10.72 -4.88 -11.64
CA PHE A 199 -10.13 -4.88 -12.97
C PHE A 199 -9.75 -3.47 -13.42
N ASN A 200 -8.71 -3.37 -14.25
CA ASN A 200 -8.16 -2.14 -14.78
C ASN A 200 -7.46 -2.36 -16.12
N ASP A 201 -7.35 -1.32 -16.93
CA ASP A 201 -6.56 -1.31 -18.17
C ASP A 201 -5.21 -0.58 -18.01
N ASP A 202 -5.00 0.08 -16.87
CA ASP A 202 -3.75 0.77 -16.54
C ASP A 202 -3.02 0.06 -15.39
N ALA A 203 -1.91 -0.59 -15.71
CA ALA A 203 -1.04 -1.28 -14.75
C ALA A 203 -0.51 -0.39 -13.63
N ASP A 204 -0.45 0.93 -13.86
CA ASP A 204 0.04 1.91 -12.90
C ASP A 204 -1.10 2.50 -12.04
N SER A 205 -2.37 2.21 -12.37
CA SER A 205 -3.56 2.76 -11.72
C SER A 205 -4.13 1.81 -10.65
N TRP A 206 -4.34 2.38 -9.46
CA TRP A 206 -4.96 1.69 -8.31
C TRP A 206 -6.45 1.96 -8.20
N VAL A 207 -7.03 2.71 -9.14
CA VAL A 207 -8.45 2.99 -9.17
C VAL A 207 -9.12 1.90 -9.99
N ALA A 208 -9.86 1.02 -9.32
CA ALA A 208 -10.66 0.02 -10.00
C ALA A 208 -11.59 0.68 -11.03
N GLU A 209 -11.51 0.23 -12.27
CA GLU A 209 -12.47 0.63 -13.30
C GLU A 209 -13.72 -0.25 -13.26
N GLU A 210 -13.53 -1.49 -12.81
CA GLU A 210 -14.60 -2.45 -12.60
C GLU A 210 -14.33 -3.25 -11.33
N THR A 211 -15.39 -3.66 -10.65
CA THR A 211 -15.32 -4.42 -9.40
C THR A 211 -16.36 -5.53 -9.43
N GLU A 212 -15.92 -6.73 -9.09
CA GLU A 212 -16.75 -7.92 -8.92
C GLU A 212 -16.62 -8.41 -7.47
N THR A 213 -17.73 -8.77 -6.85
CA THR A 213 -17.74 -9.38 -5.51
C THR A 213 -18.20 -10.83 -5.60
N ARG A 214 -17.45 -11.73 -4.98
CA ARG A 214 -17.78 -13.15 -4.89
C ARG A 214 -17.94 -13.59 -3.44
N LEU A 215 -18.91 -14.45 -3.21
CA LEU A 215 -19.15 -15.08 -1.91
C LEU A 215 -18.75 -16.54 -1.98
N VAL A 216 -17.89 -16.97 -1.07
CA VAL A 216 -17.43 -18.36 -0.96
C VAL A 216 -17.84 -18.91 0.40
N SER A 217 -18.62 -19.98 0.41
CA SER A 217 -19.12 -20.57 1.65
C SER A 217 -18.27 -21.74 2.14
N GLY A 218 -18.32 -21.99 3.45
CA GLY A 218 -17.69 -23.16 4.08
C GLY A 218 -16.16 -23.11 4.08
N VAL A 219 -15.58 -21.92 4.15
CA VAL A 219 -14.13 -21.71 4.17
C VAL A 219 -13.54 -22.23 5.48
N ARG A 220 -12.46 -23.00 5.36
CA ARG A 220 -11.72 -23.58 6.48
C ARG A 220 -10.32 -22.99 6.53
N ALA A 221 -9.83 -22.75 7.74
CA ALA A 221 -8.48 -22.27 7.96
C ALA A 221 -7.45 -23.17 7.26
N ASP A 222 -6.42 -22.53 6.69
CA ASP A 222 -5.28 -23.17 6.01
C ASP A 222 -5.65 -24.08 4.82
N GLN A 223 -6.90 -24.05 4.35
CA GLN A 223 -7.31 -24.74 3.13
C GLN A 223 -7.30 -23.77 1.96
N ALA A 224 -6.83 -24.25 0.80
CA ALA A 224 -6.89 -23.49 -0.43
C ALA A 224 -8.35 -23.19 -0.80
N VAL A 225 -8.67 -21.92 -0.94
CA VAL A 225 -9.93 -21.42 -1.49
C VAL A 225 -9.64 -20.91 -2.90
N PRO A 226 -9.91 -21.68 -3.97
CA PRO A 226 -9.63 -21.24 -5.33
C PRO A 226 -10.44 -20.00 -5.69
N VAL A 227 -9.77 -19.01 -6.24
CA VAL A 227 -10.35 -17.79 -6.79
C VAL A 227 -9.86 -17.65 -8.22
N VAL A 228 -10.67 -18.15 -9.16
CA VAL A 228 -10.35 -18.14 -10.59
C VAL A 228 -11.26 -17.16 -11.30
N PHE A 229 -10.69 -16.12 -11.89
CA PHE A 229 -11.45 -15.04 -12.51
C PHE A 229 -10.80 -14.57 -13.80
N GLY A 230 -11.59 -13.95 -14.66
CA GLY A 230 -11.16 -13.47 -15.97
C GLY A 230 -12.07 -12.31 -16.38
N ASN A 231 -11.59 -11.46 -17.28
CA ASN A 231 -12.36 -10.39 -17.90
C ASN A 231 -11.67 -10.01 -19.21
N ASP A 232 -12.19 -10.46 -20.34
CA ASP A 232 -11.60 -10.20 -21.67
C ASP A 232 -11.69 -8.71 -22.08
N ASP A 233 -12.51 -7.92 -21.39
CA ASP A 233 -12.62 -6.48 -21.64
C ASP A 233 -11.57 -5.68 -20.84
N ARG A 234 -10.70 -6.35 -20.06
CA ARG A 234 -9.75 -5.72 -19.13
C ARG A 234 -8.36 -6.35 -19.16
N GLU A 235 -7.32 -5.53 -19.18
CA GLU A 235 -5.92 -6.01 -19.24
C GLU A 235 -5.41 -6.58 -17.90
N PHE A 236 -5.90 -6.06 -16.77
CA PHE A 236 -5.42 -6.43 -15.43
C PHE A 236 -6.57 -6.80 -14.50
N GLY A 237 -6.30 -7.73 -13.59
CA GLY A 237 -7.22 -8.12 -12.53
C GLY A 237 -6.48 -8.60 -11.28
N TRP A 238 -7.00 -8.26 -10.09
CA TRP A 238 -6.45 -8.71 -8.81
C TRP A 238 -7.52 -8.79 -7.73
N ILE A 239 -7.20 -9.50 -6.64
CA ILE A 239 -8.02 -9.52 -5.42
C ILE A 239 -7.67 -8.30 -4.58
N ASP A 240 -8.62 -7.38 -4.44
CA ASP A 240 -8.45 -6.13 -3.70
C ASP A 240 -8.70 -6.31 -2.20
N GLN A 241 -9.77 -7.01 -1.83
CA GLN A 241 -10.16 -7.23 -0.44
C GLN A 241 -10.73 -8.63 -0.20
N VAL A 242 -10.49 -9.14 1.00
CA VAL A 242 -11.06 -10.39 1.53
C VAL A 242 -11.65 -10.10 2.89
N ARG A 243 -12.92 -10.46 3.08
CA ARG A 243 -13.69 -10.16 4.29
C ARG A 243 -14.47 -11.40 4.73
N CYS A 244 -14.53 -11.68 6.03
CA CYS A 244 -15.41 -12.71 6.54
C CYS A 244 -16.75 -12.09 6.94
N THR A 245 -17.86 -12.58 6.39
CA THR A 245 -19.21 -12.02 6.61
C THR A 245 -20.01 -12.79 7.67
N ASP A 246 -19.37 -13.73 8.37
CA ASP A 246 -19.91 -14.42 9.55
C ASP A 246 -20.21 -13.43 10.68
N GLY A 247 -21.37 -12.77 10.64
CA GLY A 247 -21.77 -11.85 11.69
C GLY A 247 -22.64 -10.66 11.29
N ALA A 248 -23.48 -10.75 10.25
CA ALA A 248 -24.59 -9.82 10.08
C ALA A 248 -25.92 -10.32 10.70
N ASP A 249 -25.96 -11.55 11.21
CA ASP A 249 -27.14 -12.14 11.84
C ASP A 249 -27.05 -12.12 13.38
N THR A 250 -27.07 -10.92 13.97
CA THR A 250 -27.56 -10.72 15.36
C THR A 250 -28.24 -9.36 15.52
#